data_AF-A0A822CNS6-F1
#
_entry.id   AF-A0A822CNS6-F1
#
_cell.length_a   1.000
_cell.length_b   1.000
_cell.length_c   1.000
_cell.angle_alpha   90.00
_cell.angle_beta   90.00
_cell.angle_gamma   90.00
#
_symmetry.space_group_name_H-M   'P 1'
#
loop_
_entity.id
_entity.type
_entity.pdbx_description
1 polymer ?
#
loop_
_entity_poly.entity_id
_entity_poly.type
_entity_poly.pdbx_seq_one_letter_code
_entity_poly.pdbx_strand_id
1 'polypeptide(L)' 'MMTAMSILLVTILFFCPMTKSKFPTRDPDCDLNITQLIQSKGYPCEEHKVTTADGYILGVFR' A
#
# COMPACT_ATOMS: atom_id res chain seq x y z
N MET A 1 -45.19 -25.36 -2.39
CA MET A 1 -44.26 -25.09 -3.51
C MET A 1 -43.82 -23.62 -3.53
N MET A 2 -44.73 -22.64 -3.41
CA MET A 2 -44.36 -21.21 -3.39
C MET A 2 -43.50 -20.76 -2.19
N THR A 3 -43.69 -21.37 -1.01
CA THR A 3 -42.94 -21.02 0.21
C THR A 3 -41.45 -21.41 0.15
N ALA A 4 -41.11 -22.52 -0.52
CA ALA A 4 -39.74 -22.96 -0.70
C ALA A 4 -38.93 -22.01 -1.60
N MET A 5 -39.58 -21.40 -2.60
CA MET A 5 -38.95 -20.45 -3.51
C MET A 5 -38.62 -19.11 -2.81
N SER A 6 -39.49 -18.63 -1.90
CA SER A 6 -39.21 -17.44 -1.10
C SER A 6 -38.07 -17.65 -0.10
N ILE A 7 -37.97 -18.83 0.53
CA ILE A 7 -36.88 -19.14 1.48
C ILE A 7 -35.52 -19.18 0.74
N LEU A 8 -35.49 -19.74 -0.47
CA LEU A 8 -34.29 -19.76 -1.31
C LEU A 8 -33.85 -18.34 -1.72
N LEU A 9 -34.80 -17.46 -2.07
CA LEU A 9 -34.50 -16.07 -2.43
C LEU A 9 -33.93 -15.28 -1.23
N VAL A 10 -34.51 -15.45 -0.04
CA VAL A 10 -34.08 -14.75 1.18
C VAL A 10 -32.69 -15.20 1.63
N THR A 11 -32.38 -16.49 1.53
CA THR A 11 -31.06 -17.03 1.87
C THR A 11 -29.97 -16.54 0.92
N ILE A 12 -30.24 -16.46 -0.39
CA ILE A 12 -29.30 -15.93 -1.40
C ILE A 12 -29.01 -14.44 -1.17
N LEU A 13 -30.01 -13.65 -0.81
CA LEU A 13 -29.84 -12.21 -0.51
C LEU A 13 -29.11 -11.98 0.82
N PHE A 14 -29.33 -12.83 1.83
CA PHE A 14 -28.61 -12.77 3.11
C PHE A 14 -27.14 -13.22 3.00
N PHE A 15 -26.85 -14.16 2.11
CA PHE A 15 -25.50 -14.70 1.92
C PHE A 15 -24.68 -13.98 0.85
N CYS A 16 -25.25 -13.02 0.11
CA CYS A 16 -24.49 -12.26 -0.87
C CYS A 16 -23.42 -11.44 -0.15
N PRO A 17 -22.14 -11.84 -0.19
CA PRO A 17 -21.09 -11.01 0.36
C PRO A 17 -20.90 -9.90 -0.67
N MET A 18 -21.36 -8.70 -0.33
CA MET A 18 -21.05 -7.48 -1.08
C MET A 18 -19.55 -7.48 -1.34
N THR A 19 -19.14 -7.79 -2.57
CA THR A 19 -17.74 -7.88 -2.95
C THR A 19 -17.16 -6.49 -2.74
N LYS A 20 -16.36 -6.32 -1.68
CA LYS A 20 -15.71 -5.04 -1.40
C LYS A 20 -14.94 -4.65 -2.65
N SER A 21 -15.36 -3.57 -3.29
CA SER A 21 -14.59 -2.93 -4.35
C SER A 21 -13.19 -2.71 -3.80
N LYS A 22 -12.20 -3.42 -4.34
CA LYS A 22 -10.80 -3.16 -4.03
C LYS A 22 -10.47 -1.82 -4.68
N PHE A 23 -10.76 -0.72 -3.98
CA PHE A 23 -10.13 0.55 -4.30
C PHE A 23 -8.61 0.30 -4.32
N PRO A 24 -7.88 0.80 -5.33
CA PRO A 24 -6.45 0.63 -5.38
C PRO A 24 -5.88 1.16 -4.06
N THR A 25 -5.30 0.26 -3.28
CA THR A 25 -4.61 0.64 -2.05
C THR A 25 -3.47 1.55 -2.50
N ARG A 26 -3.36 2.74 -1.88
CA ARG A 26 -2.29 3.71 -2.17
C ARG A 26 -0.95 2.98 -2.15
N ASP A 27 -0.08 3.32 -3.09
CA ASP A 27 1.24 2.69 -3.19
C ASP A 27 1.94 2.78 -1.81
N PRO A 28 2.36 1.65 -1.22
CA PRO A 28 3.02 1.67 0.09
C PRO A 28 4.32 2.50 0.09
N ASP A 29 4.89 2.77 -1.09
CA ASP A 29 6.10 3.57 -1.25
C ASP A 29 5.84 5.08 -1.19
N CYS A 30 4.58 5.53 -1.32
CA CYS A 30 4.24 6.96 -1.40
C CYS A 30 4.67 7.79 -0.18
N ASP A 31 4.74 7.17 0.99
CA ASP A 31 5.03 7.85 2.26
C ASP A 31 6.43 7.47 2.80
N LEU A 32 7.23 6.71 2.05
CA LEU A 32 8.57 6.28 2.47
C LEU A 32 9.60 7.38 2.20
N ASN A 33 10.55 7.56 3.13
CA ASN A 33 11.76 8.31 2.83
C ASN A 33 12.71 7.49 1.93
N ILE A 34 13.72 8.14 1.35
CA ILE A 34 14.64 7.51 0.39
C ILE A 34 15.32 6.26 0.97
N THR A 35 15.81 6.34 2.21
CA THR A 35 16.46 5.21 2.91
C THR A 35 15.51 4.03 3.08
N GLN A 36 14.28 4.30 3.52
CA GLN A 36 13.24 3.30 3.72
C GLN A 36 12.82 2.67 2.39
N LEU A 37 12.74 3.46 1.32
CA LEU A 37 12.42 2.98 -0.02
C LEU A 37 13.50 2.01 -0.54
N ILE A 38 14.79 2.35 -0.40
CA ILE A 38 15.90 1.49 -0.85
C ILE A 38 15.89 0.17 -0.05
N GLN A 39 15.73 0.26 1.27
CA GLN A 39 15.66 -0.90 2.15
C GLN A 39 14.42 -1.77 1.91
N SER A 40 13.27 -1.18 1.59
CA SER A 40 12.03 -1.94 1.31
C SER A 40 12.17 -2.85 0.08
N LYS A 41 13.07 -2.49 -0.84
CA LYS A 41 13.39 -3.31 -2.02
C LYS A 41 14.52 -4.32 -1.77
N GLY A 42 15.06 -4.39 -0.56
CA GLY A 42 16.09 -5.35 -0.16
C GLY A 42 17.53 -4.94 -0.50
N TYR A 43 17.76 -3.67 -0.84
CA TYR A 43 19.10 -3.15 -1.05
C TYR A 43 19.65 -2.52 0.25
N PRO A 44 20.95 -2.70 0.55
CA PRO A 44 21.60 -1.93 1.61
C PRO A 44 21.59 -0.43 1.24
N CYS A 45 21.50 0.45 2.23
CA CYS A 45 21.53 1.90 2.03
C CYS A 45 22.53 2.54 2.99
N GLU A 46 23.44 3.34 2.46
CA GLU A 46 24.41 4.17 3.18
C GLU A 46 24.08 5.66 2.95
N GLU A 47 23.94 6.45 4.03
CA GLU A 47 23.71 7.90 3.95
C GLU A 47 24.97 8.69 4.33
N HIS A 48 25.38 9.62 3.47
CA HIS A 48 26.57 10.45 3.62
C HIS A 48 26.20 11.93 3.58
N LYS A 49 26.82 12.72 4.46
CA LYS A 49 26.68 14.18 4.46
C LYS A 49 27.94 14.80 3.91
N VAL A 50 27.82 15.52 2.79
CA VAL A 50 28.94 16.17 2.11
C VAL A 50 28.74 17.67 2.16
N THR A 51 29.72 18.40 2.69
CA THR A 51 29.70 19.86 2.70
C THR A 51 30.42 20.39 1.46
N THR A 52 29.73 21.19 0.66
CA THR A 52 30.30 21.84 -0.53
C THR A 52 31.05 23.13 -0.16
N ALA A 53 31.87 23.64 -1.08
CA ALA A 53 32.72 24.82 -0.82
C ALA A 53 31.93 26.10 -0.51
N ASP A 54 30.70 26.20 -1.02
CA ASP A 54 29.73 27.27 -0.77
C ASP A 54 28.91 27.06 0.52
N GLY A 55 29.18 26.00 1.28
CA GLY A 55 28.63 25.78 2.62
C GLY A 55 27.32 25.00 2.68
N TYR A 56 26.83 24.45 1.56
CA TYR A 56 25.65 23.57 1.58
C TYR A 56 26.01 22.17 2.06
N ILE A 57 25.07 21.52 2.76
CA ILE A 57 25.19 20.14 3.22
C ILE A 57 24.29 19.26 2.35
N LEU A 58 24.90 18.39 1.55
CA LEU A 58 24.22 17.45 0.67
C LEU A 58 24.09 16.08 1.34
N GLY A 59 22.87 15.52 1.32
CA GLY A 59 22.63 14.12 1.67
C GLY A 59 22.79 13.24 0.43
N VAL A 60 23.78 12.36 0.44
CA VAL A 60 24.08 11.41 -0.64
C VAL A 60 23.74 9.99 -0.16
N PHE A 61 23.10 9.20 -1.02
CA PHE A 61 22.69 7.82 -0.72
C PHE A 61 23.42 6.84 -1.64
N ARG A 62 23.90 5.72 -1.09
CA ARG A 62 24.58 4.65 -1.82
C ARG A 62 23.99 3.28 -1.51
#